data_AF-A0A2E2VB54-F1
#
_entry.id   AF-A0A2E2VB54-F1
#
_cell.length_a   1.000
_cell.length_b   1.000
_cell.length_c   1.000
_cell.angle_alpha   90.00
_cell.angle_beta   90.00
_cell.angle_gamma   90.00
#
_symmetry.space_group_name_H-M   'P 1'
#
loop_
_entity.id
_entity.type
_entity.pdbx_description
1 polymer ?
#
loop_
_entity_poly.entity_id
_entity_poly.type
_entity_poly.pdbx_seq_one_letter_code
_entity_poly.pdbx_strand_id
1 'polypeptide(L)' 'MNKFNKNLQKALSISSTILGSILLFGIIGFFFKNKFDNSIWLVACLITGSIVGLYELYKQMNR' A
#
# COMPACT_ATOMS: atom_id res chain seq x y z
N MET A 1 8.81 -29.15 7.58
CA MET A 1 9.06 -27.73 7.22
C MET A 1 8.21 -26.84 8.12
N ASN A 2 8.85 -26.02 8.95
CA ASN A 2 8.32 -25.49 10.22
C ASN A 2 7.14 -24.50 10.05
N LYS A 3 6.06 -24.67 10.82
CA LYS A 3 4.81 -23.87 10.78
C LYS A 3 5.05 -22.34 10.89
N PHE A 4 6.14 -21.96 11.55
CA PHE A 4 6.62 -20.58 11.69
C PHE A 4 6.93 -19.88 10.36
N ASN A 5 7.48 -20.62 9.39
CA ASN A 5 7.90 -20.05 8.10
C ASN A 5 6.69 -19.64 7.24
N LYS A 6 5.55 -20.34 7.37
CA LYS A 6 4.30 -19.98 6.67
C LYS A 6 3.70 -18.66 7.17
N ASN A 7 3.68 -18.43 8.49
CA ASN A 7 3.15 -17.18 9.04
C ASN A 7 4.05 -15.98 8.71
N LEU A 8 5.37 -16.18 8.74
CA LEU A 8 6.35 -15.17 8.34
C LEU A 8 6.27 -14.84 6.84
N GLN A 9 6.14 -15.85 5.98
CA GLN A 9 5.90 -15.63 4.55
C GLN A 9 4.56 -14.93 4.29
N LYS A 10 3.50 -15.27 5.02
CA LYS A 10 2.20 -14.59 4.89
C LYS A 10 2.34 -13.13 5.30
N ALA A 11 3.00 -12.83 6.42
CA ALA A 11 3.26 -11.47 6.87
C ALA A 11 4.14 -10.69 5.88
N LEU A 12 5.19 -11.30 5.33
CA LEU A 12 6.06 -10.69 4.32
C LEU A 12 5.29 -10.37 3.03
N SER A 13 4.46 -11.29 2.55
CA SER A 13 3.61 -11.08 1.37
C SER A 13 2.60 -9.96 1.58
N ILE A 14 2.02 -9.87 2.78
CA ILE A 14 1.09 -8.81 3.15
C ILE A 14 1.82 -7.46 3.19
N SER A 15 2.99 -7.42 3.83
CA SER A 15 3.81 -6.22 4.00
C SER A 15 4.26 -5.68 2.64
N SER A 16 4.67 -6.57 1.73
CA SER A 16 5.11 -6.17 0.39
C SER A 16 3.96 -5.65 -0.47
N THR A 17 2.74 -6.16 -0.34
CA THR A 17 1.55 -5.60 -1.00
C THR A 17 1.25 -4.19 -0.48
N ILE A 18 1.25 -3.98 0.84
CA ILE A 18 0.99 -2.66 1.44
C ILE A 18 2.06 -1.65 1.02
N LEU A 19 3.33 -2.03 1.13
CA LEU A 19 4.47 -1.21 0.72
C LEU A 19 4.38 -0.87 -0.77
N GLY A 20 4.04 -1.85 -1.61
CA GLY A 20 3.84 -1.67 -3.05
C GLY A 20 2.76 -0.65 -3.35
N SER A 21 1.58 -0.78 -2.75
CA SER A 21 0.46 0.16 -2.95
C SER A 21 0.80 1.57 -2.45
N ILE A 22 1.41 1.71 -1.28
CA ILE A 22 1.84 3.02 -0.76
C ILE A 22 2.90 3.67 -1.65
N LEU A 23 3.87 2.91 -2.16
CA LEU A 23 4.87 3.42 -3.10
C LEU A 23 4.24 3.87 -4.41
N LEU A 24 3.35 3.05 -4.99
CA LEU A 24 2.67 3.36 -6.25
C LEU A 24 1.85 4.66 -6.13
N PHE A 25 0.98 4.73 -5.12
CA PHE A 25 0.15 5.90 -4.88
C PHE A 25 0.96 7.11 -4.40
N GLY A 26 2.07 6.90 -3.70
CA GLY A 26 3.00 7.97 -3.31
C GLY A 26 3.73 8.59 -4.51
N ILE A 27 4.21 7.77 -5.45
CA ILE A 27 4.85 8.25 -6.69
C ILE A 27 3.83 8.99 -7.56
N ILE A 28 2.63 8.42 -7.73
CA ILE A 28 1.54 9.04 -8.48
C ILE A 28 1.17 10.39 -7.84
N GLY A 29 0.98 10.42 -6.52
CA GLY A 29 0.66 11.62 -5.76
C GLY A 29 1.74 12.69 -5.83
N PHE A 30 3.02 12.29 -5.84
CA PHE A 30 4.14 13.22 -6.02
C PHE A 30 4.18 13.83 -7.41
N PHE A 31 3.98 13.02 -8.46
CA PHE A 31 3.89 13.51 -9.83
C PHE A 31 2.75 14.51 -9.99
N PHE A 32 1.61 14.20 -9.36
CA PHE A 32 0.43 15.04 -9.35
C PHE A 32 0.59 16.33 -8.54
N LYS A 33 1.28 16.29 -7.39
CA LYS A 33 1.71 17.49 -6.66
C LYS A 33 2.55 18.40 -7.55
N ASN A 34 3.51 17.85 -8.28
CA ASN A 34 4.40 18.63 -9.13
C ASN A 34 3.67 19.27 -10.33
N LYS A 35 2.58 18.65 -10.80
CA LYS A 35 1.78 19.14 -11.92
C LYS A 35 0.76 20.21 -11.53
N PHE A 36 0.19 20.12 -10.32
CA PHE A 36 -0.85 21.03 -9.84
C PHE A 36 -0.36 22.05 -8.81
N ASP A 37 0.94 22.02 -8.47
CA ASP A 37 1.59 22.80 -7.39
C ASP A 37 0.86 22.71 -6.03
N ASN A 38 -0.01 21.72 -5.86
CA ASN A 38 -0.90 21.62 -4.72
C ASN A 38 -0.59 20.37 -3.90
N SER A 39 -0.15 20.59 -2.67
CA SER A 39 0.21 19.54 -1.72
C SER A 39 -0.98 18.69 -1.27
N ILE A 40 -2.22 19.19 -1.40
CA ILE A 40 -3.45 18.40 -1.14
C ILE A 40 -3.52 17.16 -2.03
N TRP A 41 -2.99 17.23 -3.25
CA TRP A 41 -3.11 16.13 -4.19
C TRP A 41 -2.24 14.92 -3.83
N LEU A 42 -1.09 15.19 -3.20
CA LEU A 42 -0.25 14.14 -2.61
C LEU A 42 -0.94 13.48 -1.42
N VAL A 43 -1.57 14.28 -0.54
CA VAL A 43 -2.30 13.77 0.63
C VAL A 43 -3.51 12.92 0.21
N ALA A 44 -4.29 13.39 -0.77
CA ALA A 44 -5.43 12.65 -1.31
C ALA A 44 -5.01 11.30 -1.92
N CYS A 45 -3.94 11.27 -2.71
CA CYS A 45 -3.40 10.02 -3.25
C CYS A 45 -2.92 9.06 -2.15
N LEU A 46 -2.25 9.57 -1.11
CA LEU A 46 -1.78 8.75 0.02
C LEU A 46 -2.93 8.15 0.83
N ILE A 47 -4.00 8.92 1.07
CA ILE A 47 -5.21 8.41 1.75
C ILE A 47 -5.84 7.30 0.91
N THR A 48 -6.01 7.54 -0.39
CA THR A 48 -6.61 6.55 -1.30
C THR A 48 -5.74 5.29 -1.39
N GLY A 49 -4.42 5.46 -1.50
CA GLY A 49 -3.46 4.36 -1.50
C GLY A 49 -3.43 3.56 -0.20
N SER A 50 -3.59 4.21 0.95
CA SER A 50 -3.75 3.52 2.24
C SER A 50 -5.04 2.70 2.28
N ILE A 51 -6.17 3.26 1.82
CA ILE A 51 -7.45 2.54 1.80
C ILE A 51 -7.35 1.29 0.90
N VAL A 52 -6.77 1.44 -0.30
CA VAL A 52 -6.56 0.31 -1.22
C VAL A 52 -5.61 -0.73 -0.62
N GLY A 53 -4.49 -0.28 -0.04
CA GLY A 53 -3.53 -1.16 0.64
C GLY A 53 -4.15 -1.94 1.79
N LEU A 54 -4.95 -1.30 2.65
CA LEU A 54 -5.70 -1.97 3.71
C LEU A 54 -6.79 -2.91 3.16
N TYR A 55 -7.46 -2.55 2.07
CA TYR A 55 -8.48 -3.39 1.46
C TYR A 55 -7.89 -4.68 0.89
N GLU A 56 -6.76 -4.60 0.20
CA GLU A 56 -6.00 -5.78 -0.25
C GLU A 56 -5.54 -6.64 0.93
N LEU A 57 -5.09 -5.99 2.01
CA LEU A 57 -4.71 -6.64 3.26
C LEU A 57 -5.87 -7.46 3.84
N TYR A 58 -7.04 -6.84 3.99
CA TYR A 58 -8.25 -7.48 4.47
C TYR A 58 -8.63 -8.66 3.58
N LYS A 59 -8.55 -8.49 2.26
CA LYS A 59 -8.82 -9.56 1.30
C LYS A 59 -7.85 -10.73 1.40
N GLN A 60 -6.55 -10.48 1.64
CA GLN A 60 -5.54 -11.52 1.83
C GLN A 60 -5.66 -12.23 3.19
N MET A 61 -6.17 -11.52 4.21
CA MET A 61 -6.35 -12.07 5.54
C MET A 61 -7.66 -12.88 5.66
N ASN A 62 -8.71 -12.47 4.96
CA ASN A 62 -10.00 -13.15 4.89
C ASN A 62 -10.06 -14.28 3.83
N ARG A 63 -8.92 -14.57 3.18
CA ARG A 63 -8.68 -15.74 2.33
C ARG A 63 -7.76 -16.74 3.01
#